data_AF-A0A919Z0D6-F1
#
_entry.id   AF-A0A919Z0D6-F1
#
_cell.length_a   1.000
_cell.length_b   1.000
_cell.length_c   1.000
_cell.angle_alpha   90.00
_cell.angle_beta   90.00
_cell.angle_gamma   90.00
#
_symmetry.space_group_name_H-M   'P 1'
#
loop_
_entity.id
_entity.type
_entity.pdbx_description
1 polymer ?
#
loop_
_entity_poly.entity_id
_entity_poly.type
_entity_poly.pdbx_seq_one_letter_code
_entity_poly.pdbx_strand_id
1 'polypeptide(L)' 'MEELSQLLSETFENDREVIITVFNQYKDTVITGKIRNMDVYLKRVKVLTANDYTWIELYDLLNIEINNNKAPF' A
#
# COMPACT_ATOMS: atom_id res chain seq x y z
N MET A 1 -9.03 6.44 -10.15
CA MET A 1 -8.38 5.13 -10.37
C MET A 1 -7.00 5.29 -11.00
N GLU A 2 -6.81 6.13 -12.03
CA GLU A 2 -5.50 6.34 -12.67
C GLU A 2 -4.41 6.85 -11.70
N GLU A 3 -4.74 7.79 -10.81
CA GLU A 3 -3.78 8.36 -9.85
C GLU A 3 -3.22 7.32 -8.87
N LEU A 4 -4.09 6.44 -8.34
CA LEU A 4 -3.67 5.35 -7.43
C LEU A 4 -2.79 4.33 -8.15
N SER A 5 -3.11 3.99 -9.41
CA SER A 5 -2.28 3.06 -10.18
C SER A 5 -0.89 3.61 -10.51
N GLN A 6 -0.78 4.92 -10.79
CA GLN A 6 0.50 5.56 -11.04
C GLN A 6 1.36 5.58 -9.78
N LEU A 7 0.75 5.92 -8.64
CA LEU A 7 1.44 5.96 -7.36
C LEU A 7 1.89 4.56 -6.89
N LEU A 8 1.06 3.54 -7.09
CA LEU A 8 1.42 2.15 -6.82
C LEU A 8 2.63 1.70 -7.65
N SER A 9 2.66 2.03 -8.95
CA SER A 9 3.79 1.71 -9.83
C SER A 9 5.06 2.46 -9.39
N GLU A 10 4.97 3.78 -9.15
CA GLU A 10 6.12 4.58 -8.71
C GLU A 10 6.72 4.03 -7.41
N THR A 11 5.88 3.73 -6.44
CA THR A 11 6.31 3.26 -5.11
C THR A 11 6.91 1.86 -5.16
N PHE A 12 6.38 0.99 -6.02
CA PHE A 12 6.95 -0.32 -6.29
C PHE A 12 8.32 -0.23 -6.99
N GLU A 13 8.44 0.60 -8.03
CA GLU A 13 9.70 0.76 -8.79
C GLU A 13 10.81 1.43 -7.96
N ASN A 14 10.45 2.34 -7.06
CA ASN A 14 11.40 3.11 -6.26
C ASN A 14 11.65 2.53 -4.85
N ASP A 15 11.11 1.35 -4.52
CA ASP A 15 11.17 0.72 -3.19
C ASP A 15 10.78 1.67 -2.03
N ARG A 16 9.82 2.57 -2.28
CA ARG A 16 9.43 3.59 -1.30
C ARG A 16 8.50 3.01 -0.25
N GLU A 17 8.67 3.49 0.98
CA GLU A 17 7.68 3.25 2.03
C GLU A 17 6.45 4.13 1.77
N VAL A 18 5.29 3.54 1.99
CA VAL A 18 3.99 4.16 1.77
C VAL A 18 3.13 4.03 3.01
N ILE A 19 2.22 4.97 3.18
CA ILE A 19 1.12 4.91 4.12
C ILE A 19 -0.14 4.63 3.29
N ILE A 20 -0.85 3.58 3.64
CA ILE A 20 -2.01 3.08 2.91
C ILE A 20 -3.22 3.14 3.84
N THR A 21 -4.28 3.82 3.39
CA THR A 21 -5.57 3.83 4.08
C THR A 21 -6.47 2.79 3.42
N VAL A 22 -6.91 1.81 4.22
CA VAL A 22 -7.76 0.71 3.79
C VAL A 22 -9.13 0.84 4.44
N PHE A 23 -10.18 0.74 3.64
CA PHE A 23 -11.55 0.63 4.11
C PHE A 23 -11.72 -0.65 4.92
N ASN A 24 -12.36 -0.53 6.07
CA ASN A 24 -12.78 -1.67 6.86
C ASN A 24 -14.13 -1.35 7.48
N GLN A 25 -15.03 -2.32 7.42
CA GLN A 25 -16.44 -2.20 7.86
C GLN A 25 -16.62 -1.66 9.28
N TYR A 26 -15.60 -1.77 10.14
CA TYR A 26 -15.64 -1.28 11.52
C TYR A 26 -14.93 0.07 11.70
N LYS A 27 -13.79 0.27 11.02
CA LYS A 27 -13.00 1.51 11.06
C LYS A 27 -11.88 1.44 10.02
N ASP A 28 -11.72 2.50 9.26
CA ASP A 28 -10.59 2.65 8.33
C ASP A 28 -9.26 2.35 9.03
N THR A 29 -8.44 1.55 8.38
CA THR A 29 -7.16 1.07 8.90
C THR A 29 -6.03 1.72 8.12
N VAL A 30 -5.02 2.22 8.84
CA VAL A 30 -3.81 2.78 8.23
C VAL A 30 -2.69 1.76 8.35
N ILE A 31 -2.05 1.44 7.23
CA ILE A 31 -0.97 0.48 7.12
C ILE A 31 0.25 1.21 6.56
N THR A 32 1.37 1.16 7.27
CA THR A 32 2.65 1.68 6.80
C THR A 32 3.55 0.52 6.38
N GLY A 33 4.14 0.62 5.19
CA GLY A 33 5.04 -0.42 4.69
C GLY A 33 5.50 -0.21 3.26
N LYS A 34 6.16 -1.21 2.70
CA LYS A 34 6.66 -1.20 1.32
C LYS A 34 5.86 -2.14 0.45
N ILE A 35 5.50 -1.71 -0.74
CA ILE A 35 4.84 -2.59 -1.72
C ILE A 35 5.88 -3.55 -2.28
N ARG A 36 5.63 -4.85 -2.13
CA ARG A 36 6.56 -5.92 -2.55
C ARG A 36 6.06 -6.74 -3.72
N ASN A 37 4.76 -6.77 -3.94
CA ASN A 37 4.17 -7.50 -5.06
C ASN A 37 2.79 -6.95 -5.38
N MET A 38 2.35 -7.11 -6.62
CA MET A 38 1.01 -6.78 -7.07
C MET A 38 0.46 -7.95 -7.87
N ASP A 39 -0.68 -8.47 -7.42
CA ASP A 39 -1.40 -9.53 -8.12
C ASP A 39 -2.55 -8.88 -8.90
N VAL A 40 -2.34 -8.70 -10.20
CA VAL A 40 -3.30 -8.02 -11.09
C VAL A 40 -4.53 -8.89 -11.34
N TYR A 41 -4.38 -10.22 -11.31
CA TYR A 41 -5.48 -11.16 -11.52
C TYR A 41 -6.43 -11.15 -10.33
N LEU A 42 -5.87 -11.19 -9.12
CA LEU A 42 -6.64 -11.14 -7.88
C LEU A 42 -6.92 -9.71 -7.40
N LYS A 43 -6.39 -8.69 -8.09
CA LYS A 43 -6.56 -7.27 -7.77
C LYS A 43 -6.19 -6.94 -6.33
N ARG A 44 -4.99 -7.34 -5.91
CA ARG A 44 -4.47 -7.12 -4.56
C ARG A 44 -2.99 -6.78 -4.55
N VAL A 45 -2.56 -6.08 -3.52
CA VAL A 45 -1.16 -5.64 -3.33
C VAL A 45 -0.59 -6.25 -2.05
N LYS A 46 0.65 -6.74 -2.13
CA LYS A 46 1.40 -7.25 -0.98
C LYS A 46 2.22 -6.10 -0.38
N VAL A 47 1.97 -5.81 0.89
CA VAL A 47 2.66 -4.78 1.64
C VAL A 47 3.49 -5.44 2.73
N LEU A 48 4.79 -5.17 2.73
CA LEU A 48 5.70 -5.54 3.81
C LEU A 48 5.68 -4.43 4.87
N THR A 49 5.21 -4.78 6.05
CA THR A 49 5.18 -3.93 7.24
C THR A 49 6.38 -4.25 8.14
N ALA A 50 6.54 -3.51 9.24
CA ALA A 50 7.60 -3.77 10.23
C ALA A 50 7.54 -5.17 10.86
N ASN A 51 6.34 -5.75 10.98
CA ASN A 51 6.13 -7.00 11.72
C ASN A 51 5.97 -8.22 10.80
N ASP A 52 5.35 -8.05 9.63
CA ASP A 52 5.09 -9.13 8.66
C ASP A 52 4.67 -8.54 7.30
N TYR A 53 4.16 -9.36 6.38
CA TYR A 53 3.46 -8.94 5.18
C TYR A 53 1.94 -9.07 5.32
N THR A 54 1.23 -8.22 4.59
CA THR A 54 -0.22 -8.33 4.42
C THR A 54 -0.62 -8.16 2.96
N TRP A 55 -1.72 -8.78 2.57
CA TRP A 55 -2.35 -8.57 1.27
C TRP A 55 -3.54 -7.63 1.45
N ILE A 56 -3.61 -6.60 0.61
CA ILE A 56 -4.67 -5.60 0.61
C ILE A 56 -5.36 -5.65 -0.76
N GLU A 57 -6.67 -5.84 -0.76
CA GLU A 57 -7.48 -5.77 -1.98
C GLU A 57 -7.51 -4.34 -2.52
N LEU A 58 -7.33 -4.18 -3.83
CA LEU A 58 -7.32 -2.86 -4.48
C LEU A 58 -8.65 -2.12 -4.35
N TYR A 59 -9.75 -2.85 -4.13
CA TYR A 59 -11.08 -2.28 -3.91
C TYR A 59 -11.27 -1.67 -2.52
N ASP A 60 -10.54 -2.18 -1.52
CA ASP A 60 -10.56 -1.64 -0.16
C ASP A 60 -9.59 -0.46 -0.01
N LEU A 61 -8.83 -0.14 -1.05
CA LEU A 61 -7.79 0.87 -1.03
C LEU A 61 -8.40 2.27 -1.19
N LEU A 62 -8.41 3.04 -0.12
CA LEU A 62 -8.98 4.40 -0.09
C LEU A 62 -7.96 5.47 -0.46
N ASN A 63 -6.74 5.36 0.07
CA ASN A 63 -5.66 6.32 -0.19
C ASN A 63 -4.29 5.65 -0.11
N ILE A 64 -3.33 6.21 -0.85
CA ILE A 64 -1.91 5.85 -0.79
C ILE A 64 -1.12 7.15 -0.80
N GLU A 65 -0.12 7.23 0.06
CA GLU A 65 0.76 8.38 0.17
C GLU A 65 2.19 7.90 0.45
N ILE A 66 3.17 8.55 -0.15
CA ILE A 66 4.58 8.24 0.07
C ILE A 66 4.96 8.69 1.48
N ASN A 67 5.51 7.78 2.27
CA ASN A 67 6.07 8.15 3.56
C ASN A 67 7.39 8.90 3.35
N ASN A 68 7.33 10.23 3.38
CA ASN A 68 8.51 11.09 3.26
C ASN A 68 9.30 11.21 4.58
N ASN A 69 8.81 10.63 5.68
CA ASN A 69 9.56 10.61 6.93
C ASN A 69 10.73 9.63 6.81
N LYS A 70 11.95 10.15 6.92
CA LYS A 70 13.21 9.39 6.90
C LYS A 70 13.43 8.46 8.10
N ALA A 71 12.39 8.14 8.86
CA ALA A 71 12.46 7.12 9.90
C ALA A 71 11.76 5.86 9.37
N PRO A 72 12.45 5.05 8.55
CA PRO A 72 11.95 3.74 8.22
C PRO A 72 12.06 2.85 9.46
N PHE A 73 11.28 1.77 9.46
CA PHE A 73 11.64 0.58 10.21
C PHE A 73 12.92 -0.03 9.62
#